data_AF-A0ABD5MPN2-F1
#
_entry.id   AF-A0ABD5MPN2-F1
#
_cell.length_a   1.000
_cell.length_b   1.000
_cell.length_c   1.000
_cell.angle_alpha   90.00
_cell.angle_beta   90.00
_cell.angle_gamma   90.00
#
_symmetry.space_group_name_H-M   'P 1'
#
loop_
_entity.id
_entity.type
_entity.pdbx_description
1 polymer ?
#
loop_
_entity_poly.entity_id
_entity_poly.type
_entity_poly.pdbx_seq_one_letter_code
_entity_poly.pdbx_strand_id
1 'polypeptide(L)' 'MADPVDPPKADPLDVDDDASVSPRPYADLVAGVMEARGCSKPDAEDWVDEHGPEASERFLLARWA' A
#
# COMPACT_ATOMS: atom_id res chain seq x y z
N MET A 1 -13.85 22.44 46.64
CA MET A 1 -13.56 22.82 45.25
C MET A 1 -12.74 21.69 44.67
N ALA A 2 -13.17 21.09 43.56
CA ALA A 2 -12.43 19.97 42.95
C ALA A 2 -11.28 20.54 42.13
N ASP A 3 -10.05 20.15 42.46
CA ASP A 3 -8.87 20.46 41.65
C ASP A 3 -9.08 19.94 40.21
N PRO A 4 -8.76 20.74 39.19
CA PRO A 4 -8.84 20.30 37.81
C PRO A 4 -7.84 19.17 37.60
N VAL A 5 -8.34 17.98 37.24
CA VAL A 5 -7.50 16.86 36.80
C VAL A 5 -6.84 17.27 35.48
N ASP A 6 -5.52 17.47 35.51
CA ASP A 6 -4.70 17.66 34.32
C ASP A 6 -4.84 16.40 33.45
N PRO A 7 -5.34 16.49 32.20
CA PRO A 7 -5.43 15.34 31.34
C PRO A 7 -4.02 14.79 31.09
N PRO A 8 -3.84 13.45 31.05
CA PRO A 8 -2.53 12.89 30.74
C PRO A 8 -2.09 13.46 29.39
N LYS A 9 -0.94 14.15 29.39
CA LYS A 9 -0.30 14.61 28.16
C LYS A 9 -0.14 13.39 27.27
N ALA A 10 -0.95 13.33 26.21
CA ALA A 10 -0.80 12.32 25.19
C ALA A 10 0.63 12.45 24.69
N ASP A 11 1.43 11.42 24.98
CA ASP A 11 2.73 11.22 24.36
C ASP A 11 2.49 11.36 22.86
N PRO A 12 3.06 12.38 22.18
CA PRO A 12 2.89 12.49 20.75
C PRO A 12 3.54 11.24 20.19
N LEU A 13 2.71 10.31 19.69
CA LEU A 13 3.18 9.16 18.95
C LEU A 13 4.25 9.70 17.99
N ASP A 14 5.48 9.24 18.19
CA ASP A 14 6.61 9.48 17.30
C ASP A 14 6.30 8.72 16.01
N VAL A 15 5.38 9.30 15.24
CA VAL A 15 5.15 8.95 13.86
C VAL A 15 6.36 9.53 13.17
N ASP A 16 7.40 8.72 13.04
CA ASP A 16 8.45 8.94 12.05
C ASP A 16 7.74 9.18 10.70
N ASP A 17 7.58 10.47 10.38
CA ASP A 17 7.13 10.99 9.09
C ASP A 17 8.23 10.75 8.00
N ASP A 18 9.19 9.87 8.26
CA ASP A 18 10.25 9.46 7.32
C ASP A 18 9.91 8.16 6.59
N ALA A 19 8.61 7.91 6.40
CA ALA A 19 8.14 7.06 5.31
C ALA A 19 7.24 7.89 4.41
N SER A 20 7.79 9.00 3.89
CA SER A 20 7.40 9.48 2.56
C SER A 20 7.70 8.36 1.56
N VAL A 21 6.85 7.34 1.55
CA VAL A 21 6.78 6.34 0.51
C VAL A 21 6.33 7.13 -0.71
N SER A 22 7.29 7.70 -1.42
CA SER A 22 7.08 8.23 -2.77
C SER A 22 6.27 7.15 -3.48
N PRO A 23 5.02 7.43 -3.92
CA PRO A 23 4.18 6.40 -4.46
C PRO A 23 4.95 5.84 -5.64
N ARG A 24 5.52 4.64 -5.47
CA ARG A 24 6.09 3.92 -6.60
C ARG A 24 4.87 3.65 -7.45
N PRO A 25 4.78 4.26 -8.65
CA PRO A 25 3.61 4.07 -9.47
C PRO A 25 3.43 2.55 -9.62
N TYR A 26 2.20 2.09 -9.38
CA TYR A 26 1.81 0.69 -9.52
C TYR A 26 2.29 -0.27 -8.41
N ALA A 27 2.75 0.19 -7.24
CA ALA A 27 3.11 -0.70 -6.13
C ALA A 27 1.97 -1.65 -5.71
N ASP A 28 0.75 -1.14 -5.61
CA ASP A 28 -0.46 -1.94 -5.35
C ASP A 28 -0.76 -2.92 -6.48
N LEU A 29 -0.54 -2.52 -7.74
CA LEU A 29 -0.75 -3.37 -8.89
C LEU A 29 0.23 -4.53 -8.93
N VAL A 30 1.52 -4.27 -8.70
CA VAL A 30 2.55 -5.30 -8.63
C VAL A 30 2.26 -6.26 -7.49
N ALA A 31 1.89 -5.76 -6.31
CA ALA A 31 1.52 -6.61 -5.17
C ALA A 31 0.30 -7.49 -5.49
N GLY A 32 -0.74 -6.91 -6.11
CA GLY A 32 -1.91 -7.64 -6.55
C GLY A 32 -1.58 -8.71 -7.60
N VAL A 33 -0.73 -8.39 -8.57
CA VAL A 33 -0.31 -9.33 -9.62
C VAL A 33 0.52 -10.47 -9.02
N MET A 34 1.43 -10.17 -8.08
CA MET A 34 2.17 -11.19 -7.33
C MET A 34 1.22 -12.16 -6.62
N GLU A 35 0.23 -11.65 -5.90
CA GLU A 35 -0.73 -12.49 -5.18
C GLU A 35 -1.61 -13.30 -6.14
N ALA A 36 -2.11 -12.66 -7.20
CA ALA A 36 -2.99 -13.28 -8.17
C ALA A 36 -2.30 -14.40 -8.97
N ARG A 37 -1.03 -14.20 -9.35
CA ARG A 37 -0.26 -15.18 -10.13
C ARG A 37 0.62 -16.10 -9.28
N GLY A 38 0.85 -15.77 -8.01
CA GLY A 38 1.81 -16.46 -7.15
C GLY A 38 3.25 -16.34 -7.66
N CYS A 39 3.61 -15.21 -8.28
CA CYS A 39 4.91 -14.99 -8.90
C CYS A 39 5.81 -14.07 -8.06
N SER A 40 7.09 -13.98 -8.46
CA SER A 40 8.05 -13.10 -7.82
C SER A 40 7.77 -11.63 -8.20
N LYS A 41 8.27 -10.69 -7.38
CA LYS A 41 8.14 -9.26 -7.65
C LYS A 41 8.64 -8.84 -9.05
N PRO A 42 9.83 -9.23 -9.51
CA PRO A 42 10.28 -8.82 -10.85
C PRO A 42 9.39 -9.37 -11.97
N ASP A 43 8.83 -10.58 -11.84
CA ASP A 43 7.87 -11.12 -12.81
C ASP A 43 6.55 -10.32 -12.82
N ALA A 44 6.13 -9.82 -11.66
CA ALA A 44 4.94 -8.99 -11.55
C ALA A 44 5.18 -7.56 -12.08
N GLU A 45 6.38 -7.00 -11.87
CA GLU A 45 6.79 -5.72 -12.45
C GLU A 45 6.84 -5.81 -13.98
N ASP A 46 7.45 -6.86 -14.53
CA ASP A 46 7.50 -7.14 -15.98
C ASP A 46 6.10 -7.27 -16.58
N TRP A 47 5.19 -7.98 -15.89
CA TRP A 47 3.80 -8.10 -16.32
C TRP A 47 3.06 -6.75 -16.36
N VAL A 48 3.22 -5.92 -15.33
CA VAL A 48 2.59 -4.60 -15.26
C VAL A 48 3.17 -3.67 -16.33
N ASP A 49 4.45 -3.80 -16.67
CA ASP A 49 5.10 -3.07 -17.75
C ASP A 49 4.59 -3.53 -19.14
N GLU A 50 4.52 -4.84 -19.38
CA GLU A 50 4.09 -5.43 -20.65
C GLU A 50 2.62 -5.13 -20.97
N HIS A 51 1.74 -5.26 -19.98
CA HIS A 51 0.29 -5.09 -20.18
C HIS A 51 -0.20 -3.68 -19.88
N GLY A 52 0.59 -2.91 -19.13
CA GLY A 52 0.19 -1.63 -18.61
C GLY A 52 -0.74 -1.73 -17.38
N PRO A 53 -0.97 -0.59 -16.71
CA PRO A 53 -1.70 -0.55 -15.45
C PRO A 53 -3.18 -0.91 -15.60
N GLU A 54 -3.87 -0.38 -16.61
CA GLU A 54 -5.31 -0.61 -16.77
C GLU A 54 -5.66 -2.08 -17.04
N ALA A 55 -4.83 -2.78 -17.82
CA ALA A 55 -5.03 -4.21 -18.08
C ALA A 55 -4.73 -5.05 -16.84
N SER A 56 -3.71 -4.65 -16.07
CA SER A 56 -3.36 -5.27 -14.79
C SER A 56 -4.49 -5.08 -13.76
N GLU A 57 -5.10 -3.90 -13.68
CA GLU A 57 -6.27 -3.65 -12.81
C GLU A 57 -7.46 -4.53 -13.20
N ARG A 58 -7.78 -4.59 -14.51
CA ARG A 58 -8.86 -5.47 -15.01
C ARG A 58 -8.60 -6.94 -14.69
N PHE A 59 -7.36 -7.39 -14.83
CA PHE A 59 -6.95 -8.74 -14.46
C PHE A 59 -7.20 -9.04 -12.97
N LEU A 60 -6.85 -8.11 -12.08
CA LEU A 60 -7.09 -8.26 -10.65
C LEU A 60 -8.58 -8.25 -10.30
N LEU A 61 -9.36 -7.34 -10.90
CA LEU A 61 -10.80 -7.29 -10.71
C LEU A 61 -11.50 -8.58 -11.17
N ALA A 62 -11.08 -9.17 -12.29
CA ALA A 62 -11.68 -10.39 -12.82
C ALA A 62 -11.43 -11.64 -11.95
N ARG A 63 -10.36 -11.64 -11.15
CA ARG A 63 -10.05 -12.76 -10.23
C ARG A 63 -10.99 -12.82 -9.03
N TRP A 64 -11.42 -11.66 -8.55
CA TRP A 64 -12.20 -11.50 -7.33
C TRP A 64 -13.66 -11.10 -7.58
N ALA A 65 -14.10 -11.13 -8.85
CA ALA A 65 -15.47 -10.86 -9.27
C ALA A 65 -16.42 -12.05 -9.03
#